data_AF-W2TT01-F1
#
_entry.id   AF-W2TT01-F1
#
_cell.length_a   1.000
_cell.length_b   1.000
_cell.length_c   1.000
_cell.angle_alpha   90.00
_cell.angle_beta   90.00
_cell.angle_gamma   90.00
#
_symmetry.space_group_name_H-M   'P 1'
#
loop_
_entity.id
_entity.type
_entity.pdbx_description
1 polymer ?
#
loop_
_entity_poly.entity_id
_entity_poly.type
_entity_poly.pdbx_seq_one_letter_code
_entity_poly.pdbx_strand_id
1 'polypeptide(L)'
;MAEVGARQWFVDSRHVLTANGQARSIVSDCGKKGKCLNGQCVLDRCLGITCAEGELCRDGDCVKVAETFCLGHADCGPDMDCRSNRCRIRTPEPICNCQPHEICHHGQCYPNTQCTSIFCGKGSYCVDGKCVNGIGVDCREENCRGGTACVNGVCVLDPCPASCPADQSCRLGECRIMEGLPCVAECSGPYTCVDGHCRRNDCERRVCQLGEACEGGQCHKVTGRFCTWAPRDCGHAFSCKDNQCVDLLTPAATIPPHQDNQLSNK
;
A
#
# COMPACT_ATOMS: atom_id res chain seq x y z
N MET A 1 6.27 -40.21 12.46
CA MET A 1 5.95 -39.36 13.63
C MET A 1 6.52 -37.99 13.33
N ALA A 2 5.69 -37.07 12.83
CA ALA A 2 6.10 -35.71 12.47
C ALA A 2 5.57 -34.76 13.53
N GLU A 3 6.46 -34.14 14.30
CA GLU A 3 6.11 -33.05 15.21
C GLU A 3 5.82 -31.79 14.39
N VAL A 4 4.54 -31.46 14.28
CA VAL A 4 4.07 -30.17 13.77
C VAL A 4 4.30 -29.13 14.86
N GLY A 5 5.50 -28.54 14.86
CA GLY A 5 5.84 -27.43 15.75
C GLY A 5 5.09 -26.16 15.36
N ALA A 6 3.96 -25.90 16.03
CA ALA A 6 3.26 -24.63 15.96
C ALA A 6 4.19 -23.50 16.47
N ARG A 7 4.85 -22.79 15.55
CA ARG A 7 5.49 -21.50 15.85
C ARG A 7 4.38 -20.49 16.07
N GLN A 8 4.12 -20.16 17.33
CA GLN A 8 3.15 -19.15 17.74
C GLN A 8 3.59 -17.78 17.19
N TRP A 9 2.79 -17.18 16.31
CA TRP A 9 3.02 -15.87 15.70
C TRP A 9 2.66 -14.76 16.71
N PHE A 10 3.50 -13.72 16.83
CA PHE A 10 3.43 -12.69 17.89
C PHE A 10 2.90 -11.36 17.36
N VAL A 11 1.98 -10.68 18.05
CA VAL A 11 1.33 -9.49 17.46
C VAL A 11 1.15 -8.28 18.36
N ASP A 12 1.46 -7.12 17.77
CA ASP A 12 1.02 -5.76 18.05
C ASP A 12 1.60 -4.81 16.97
N SER A 13 0.76 -4.02 16.30
CA SER A 13 1.22 -2.82 15.58
C SER A 13 0.86 -1.64 16.46
N ARG A 14 1.82 -1.25 17.30
CA ARG A 14 1.57 -0.24 18.32
C ARG A 14 2.36 1.02 18.01
N HIS A 15 1.65 2.01 17.49
CA HIS A 15 2.14 3.37 17.44
C HIS A 15 1.68 4.09 18.71
N VAL A 16 2.60 4.63 19.50
CA VAL A 16 2.28 5.23 20.81
C VAL A 16 2.89 6.60 20.91
N LEU A 17 2.14 7.55 21.44
CA LEU A 17 2.67 8.82 21.87
C LEU A 17 3.44 8.61 23.18
N THR A 18 4.77 8.75 23.11
CA THR A 18 5.59 8.83 24.32
C THR A 18 5.61 10.27 24.81
N ALA A 19 5.92 10.43 26.09
CA ALA A 19 6.07 11.75 26.67
C ALA A 19 7.37 12.37 26.14
N ASN A 20 7.18 13.21 25.12
CA ASN A 20 8.05 14.22 24.49
C ASN A 20 7.45 14.66 23.14
N GLY A 21 6.17 14.36 22.86
CA GLY A 21 5.57 14.56 21.53
C GLY A 21 6.13 13.62 20.46
N GLN A 22 6.87 12.58 20.87
CA GLN A 22 7.45 11.59 19.96
C GLN A 22 6.50 10.39 19.82
N ALA A 23 6.26 9.95 18.59
CA ALA A 23 5.56 8.71 18.32
C ALA A 23 6.58 7.56 18.22
N ARG A 24 6.42 6.50 19.01
CA ARG A 24 7.17 5.26 18.85
C ARG A 24 6.33 4.26 18.06
N SER A 25 6.89 3.73 16.97
CA SER A 25 6.35 2.59 16.25
C SER A 25 6.97 1.31 16.82
N ILE A 26 6.16 0.48 17.45
CA ILE A 26 6.52 -0.87 17.86
C ILE A 26 5.91 -1.80 16.83
N VAL A 27 6.76 -2.29 15.94
CA VAL A 27 6.38 -3.27 14.92
C VAL A 27 6.62 -4.66 15.50
N SER A 28 5.57 -5.47 15.56
CA SER A 28 5.75 -6.87 15.94
C SER A 28 6.46 -7.65 14.86
N ASP A 29 7.37 -8.52 15.29
CA ASP A 29 8.00 -9.51 14.44
C ASP A 29 7.00 -10.63 14.12
N CYS A 30 6.26 -10.47 13.03
CA CYS A 30 5.41 -11.53 12.48
C CYS A 30 6.22 -12.65 11.80
N GLY A 31 7.54 -12.72 12.01
CA GLY A 31 8.43 -13.68 11.39
C GLY A 31 8.68 -13.40 9.92
N LYS A 32 9.54 -14.22 9.30
CA LYS A 32 10.06 -14.00 7.93
C LYS A 32 9.02 -13.82 6.83
N LYS A 33 7.81 -14.35 7.01
CA LYS A 33 6.72 -14.31 6.01
C LYS A 33 5.43 -13.70 6.56
N GLY A 34 5.41 -13.22 7.79
CA GLY A 34 4.19 -12.67 8.36
C GLY A 34 4.10 -11.17 8.15
N LYS A 35 2.86 -10.68 8.05
CA LYS A 35 2.51 -9.26 8.04
C LYS A 35 1.55 -8.98 9.18
N CYS A 36 1.66 -7.80 9.80
CA CYS A 36 0.69 -7.39 10.80
C CYS A 36 -0.51 -6.73 10.12
N LEU A 37 -1.70 -7.29 10.33
CA LEU A 37 -2.97 -6.82 9.80
C LEU A 37 -3.94 -6.63 10.97
N ASN A 38 -4.33 -5.38 11.27
CA ASN A 38 -5.28 -5.06 12.34
C ASN A 38 -4.92 -5.63 13.73
N GLY A 39 -3.62 -5.67 14.07
CA GLY A 39 -3.16 -6.24 15.34
C GLY A 39 -3.11 -7.76 15.35
N GLN A 40 -3.23 -8.41 14.19
CA GLN A 40 -3.05 -9.86 14.03
C GLN A 40 -1.96 -10.18 12.99
N CYS A 41 -1.06 -11.12 13.28
CA CYS A 41 -0.10 -11.58 12.28
C CYS A 41 -0.81 -12.54 11.33
N VAL A 42 -0.78 -12.18 10.06
CA VAL A 42 -1.25 -13.00 8.96
C VAL A 42 -0.05 -13.47 8.16
N LEU A 43 -0.11 -14.70 7.64
CA LEU A 43 0.93 -15.21 6.78
C LEU A 43 0.76 -14.60 5.39
N ASP A 44 1.80 -14.01 4.83
CA ASP A 44 1.87 -13.64 3.43
C ASP A 44 2.70 -14.69 2.69
N ARG A 45 2.02 -15.65 2.08
CA ARG A 45 2.65 -16.75 1.34
C ARG A 45 3.27 -16.24 0.04
N CYS A 46 2.83 -15.08 -0.46
CA CYS A 46 3.37 -14.44 -1.64
C CYS A 46 4.66 -13.63 -1.38
N LEU A 47 5.06 -13.44 -0.12
CA LEU A 47 6.28 -12.73 0.20
C LEU A 47 7.52 -13.46 -0.36
N GLY A 48 8.24 -12.79 -1.26
CA GLY A 48 9.44 -13.31 -1.92
C GLY A 48 9.16 -14.28 -3.06
N ILE A 49 7.90 -14.44 -3.48
CA ILE A 49 7.53 -15.20 -4.68
C ILE A 49 7.59 -14.26 -5.89
N THR A 50 8.36 -14.64 -6.90
CA THR A 50 8.38 -13.98 -8.20
C THR A 50 7.71 -14.90 -9.20
N CYS A 51 6.60 -14.45 -9.79
CA CYS A 51 5.88 -15.21 -10.81
C CYS A 51 6.34 -14.87 -12.23
N ALA A 52 5.99 -15.72 -13.20
CA ALA A 52 6.31 -15.47 -14.60
C ALA A 52 5.48 -14.30 -15.16
N GLU A 53 5.86 -13.82 -16.35
CA GLU A 53 5.14 -12.75 -17.02
C GLU A 53 3.66 -13.14 -17.26
N GLY A 54 2.74 -12.25 -16.89
CA GLY A 54 1.30 -12.52 -16.98
C GLY A 54 0.73 -13.41 -15.86
N GLU A 55 1.52 -13.73 -14.83
CA GLU A 55 1.06 -14.43 -13.63
C GLU A 55 1.07 -13.51 -12.42
N LEU A 56 0.19 -13.78 -11.45
CA LEU A 56 0.18 -13.12 -10.13
C LEU A 56 0.24 -14.19 -9.05
N CYS A 57 0.96 -13.90 -7.96
CA CYS A 57 0.88 -14.76 -6.79
C CYS A 57 -0.47 -14.59 -6.11
N ARG A 58 -1.14 -15.71 -5.79
CA ARG A 58 -2.35 -15.76 -4.97
C ARG A 58 -2.23 -16.92 -3.99
N ASP A 59 -2.39 -16.65 -2.71
CA ASP A 59 -2.31 -17.67 -1.64
C ASP A 59 -1.02 -18.51 -1.64
N GLY A 60 0.08 -17.98 -2.21
CA GLY A 60 1.37 -18.66 -2.32
C GLY A 60 1.63 -19.35 -3.66
N ASP A 61 0.67 -19.37 -4.57
CA ASP A 61 0.79 -19.99 -5.89
C ASP A 61 0.77 -18.94 -7.00
N CYS A 62 1.63 -19.11 -8.00
CA CYS A 62 1.58 -18.29 -9.21
C CYS A 62 0.44 -18.77 -10.10
N VAL A 63 -0.54 -17.88 -10.31
CA VAL A 63 -1.69 -18.15 -11.18
C VAL A 63 -1.64 -17.29 -12.42
N LYS A 64 -1.95 -17.89 -13.57
CA LYS A 64 -2.03 -17.17 -14.85
C LYS A 64 -3.23 -16.23 -14.86
N VAL A 65 -2.95 -14.94 -14.97
CA VAL A 65 -3.97 -13.86 -15.04
C VAL A 65 -4.07 -13.30 -16.44
N ALA A 66 -2.98 -13.34 -17.22
CA ALA A 66 -3.03 -13.00 -18.64
C ALA A 66 -4.09 -13.86 -19.36
N GLU A 67 -4.83 -13.20 -20.25
CA GLU A 67 -5.97 -13.71 -21.01
C GLU A 67 -7.22 -14.06 -20.20
N THR A 68 -7.22 -13.90 -18.87
CA THR A 68 -8.42 -14.11 -18.05
C THR A 68 -9.42 -12.97 -18.28
N PHE A 69 -10.70 -13.27 -18.04
CA PHE A 69 -11.78 -12.30 -18.22
C PHE A 69 -11.64 -11.16 -17.19
N CYS A 70 -11.89 -9.93 -17.62
CA CYS A 70 -11.93 -8.74 -16.78
C CYS A 70 -13.09 -7.83 -17.18
N LEU A 71 -13.59 -7.06 -16.21
CA LEU A 71 -14.55 -5.99 -16.40
C LEU A 71 -13.84 -4.63 -16.49
N GLY A 72 -12.72 -4.47 -15.79
CA GLY A 72 -11.93 -3.24 -15.79
C GLY A 72 -10.46 -3.48 -15.45
N HIS A 73 -9.63 -2.44 -15.59
CA HIS A 73 -8.19 -2.56 -15.40
C HIS A 73 -7.80 -3.08 -14.02
N ALA A 74 -8.56 -2.76 -12.98
CA ALA A 74 -8.32 -3.19 -11.61
C ALA A 74 -8.31 -4.73 -11.43
N ASP A 75 -9.05 -5.47 -12.25
CA ASP A 75 -9.17 -6.94 -12.13
C ASP A 75 -7.87 -7.68 -12.50
N CYS A 76 -7.01 -7.03 -13.30
CA CYS A 76 -5.83 -7.67 -13.88
C CYS A 76 -4.57 -7.55 -13.02
N GLY A 77 -4.60 -6.80 -11.91
CA GLY A 77 -3.40 -6.51 -11.11
C GLY A 77 -2.40 -5.58 -11.81
N PRO A 78 -1.35 -5.11 -11.11
CA PRO A 78 -0.64 -3.86 -11.44
C PRO A 78 0.02 -3.82 -12.82
N ASP A 79 0.48 -4.97 -13.32
CA ASP A 79 1.31 -5.10 -14.52
C ASP A 79 0.53 -5.49 -15.79
N MET A 80 -0.81 -5.56 -15.70
CA MET A 80 -1.68 -5.94 -16.81
C MET A 80 -2.87 -4.99 -16.93
N ASP A 81 -3.35 -4.76 -18.14
CA ASP A 81 -4.49 -3.91 -18.43
C ASP A 81 -5.65 -4.74 -19.00
N CYS A 82 -6.89 -4.37 -18.69
CA CYS A 82 -8.07 -4.99 -19.27
C CYS A 82 -8.31 -4.43 -20.67
N ARG A 83 -8.23 -5.28 -21.70
CA ARG A 83 -8.51 -4.91 -23.11
C ARG A 83 -9.37 -5.98 -23.76
N SER A 84 -10.44 -5.57 -24.42
CA SER A 84 -11.43 -6.47 -25.02
C SER A 84 -11.88 -7.57 -24.02
N ASN A 85 -12.16 -7.14 -22.79
CA ASN A 85 -12.56 -7.96 -21.63
C ASN A 85 -11.56 -9.07 -21.27
N ARG A 86 -10.29 -8.90 -21.63
CA ARG A 86 -9.21 -9.81 -21.25
C ARG A 86 -8.03 -9.06 -20.66
N CYS A 87 -7.43 -9.65 -19.62
CA CYS A 87 -6.19 -9.11 -19.07
C CYS A 87 -5.04 -9.32 -20.06
N ARG A 88 -4.41 -8.23 -20.47
CA ARG A 88 -3.23 -8.23 -21.34
C ARG A 88 -2.06 -7.67 -20.56
N ILE A 89 -0.87 -8.24 -20.74
CA ILE A 89 0.35 -7.68 -20.16
C ILE A 89 0.51 -6.24 -20.64
N ARG A 90 0.74 -5.33 -19.71
CA ARG A 90 1.01 -3.94 -20.05
C ARG A 90 2.32 -3.91 -20.80
N THR A 91 2.28 -3.49 -22.06
CA THR A 91 3.48 -3.07 -22.77
C THR A 91 3.95 -1.79 -22.10
N PRO A 92 5.12 -1.78 -21.41
CA PRO A 92 5.61 -0.56 -20.81
C PRO A 92 5.76 0.49 -21.91
N GLU A 93 5.24 1.69 -21.67
CA GLU A 93 5.59 2.80 -22.53
C GLU A 93 7.10 2.99 -22.45
N PRO A 94 7.78 3.11 -23.60
CA PRO A 94 9.22 3.29 -23.58
C PRO A 94 9.57 4.52 -22.76
N ILE A 95 10.47 4.35 -21.78
CA ILE A 95 11.03 5.48 -21.04
C ILE A 95 12.10 6.09 -21.95
N CYS A 96 11.86 7.29 -22.45
CA CYS A 96 12.88 8.05 -23.18
C CYS A 96 13.28 9.32 -22.42
N ASN A 97 14.58 9.59 -22.35
CA ASN A 97 15.13 10.90 -21.98
C ASN A 97 15.37 11.72 -23.25
N CYS A 98 14.29 12.18 -23.87
CA CYS A 98 14.37 12.98 -25.10
C CYS A 98 14.75 14.43 -24.82
N GLN A 99 15.45 15.06 -25.77
CA GLN A 99 15.75 16.49 -25.69
C GLN A 99 14.46 17.32 -25.82
N PRO A 100 14.47 18.59 -25.39
CA PRO A 100 13.44 19.53 -25.81
C PRO A 100 13.36 19.47 -27.34
N HIS A 101 12.16 19.29 -27.89
CA HIS A 101 11.84 19.11 -29.32
C HIS A 101 11.80 17.70 -29.89
N GLU A 102 11.88 16.70 -29.03
CA GLU A 102 11.77 15.30 -29.43
C GLU A 102 10.59 14.61 -28.73
N ILE A 103 9.99 13.62 -29.39
CA ILE A 103 9.01 12.71 -28.79
C ILE A 103 9.56 11.30 -28.70
N CYS A 104 9.17 10.60 -27.64
CA CYS A 104 9.45 9.19 -27.47
C CYS A 104 8.47 8.36 -28.32
N HIS A 105 8.99 7.57 -29.24
CA HIS A 105 8.21 6.58 -29.99
C HIS A 105 9.02 5.29 -30.06
N HIS A 106 8.47 4.18 -29.54
CA HIS A 106 9.16 2.88 -29.46
C HIS A 106 10.57 2.92 -28.85
N GLY A 107 10.81 3.75 -27.83
CA GLY A 107 12.12 3.82 -27.16
C GLY A 107 13.14 4.69 -27.87
N GLN A 108 12.74 5.35 -28.95
CA GLN A 108 13.58 6.24 -29.72
C GLN A 108 12.99 7.65 -29.71
N CYS A 109 13.87 8.64 -29.62
CA CYS A 109 13.50 10.04 -29.69
C CYS A 109 13.47 10.48 -31.15
N TYR A 110 12.32 10.97 -31.60
CA TYR A 110 12.15 11.53 -32.94
C TYR A 110 11.92 13.02 -32.85
N PRO A 111 12.53 13.83 -33.75
CA PRO A 111 12.23 15.25 -33.82
C PRO A 111 10.73 15.47 -34.04
N ASN A 112 10.11 16.27 -33.17
CA ASN A 112 8.72 16.69 -33.31
C ASN A 112 8.64 18.21 -33.30
N THR A 113 9.29 18.81 -34.30
CA THR A 113 9.37 20.27 -34.46
C THR A 113 7.98 20.90 -34.58
N GLN A 114 6.98 20.17 -35.07
CA GLN A 114 5.63 20.69 -35.24
C GLN A 114 4.86 20.81 -33.91
N CYS A 115 5.09 19.91 -32.94
CA CYS A 115 4.35 19.91 -31.67
C CYS A 115 5.17 20.34 -30.46
N THR A 116 6.47 20.64 -30.60
CA THR A 116 7.31 20.90 -29.42
C THR A 116 6.83 22.07 -28.57
N SER A 117 6.41 23.16 -29.21
CA SER A 117 5.98 24.38 -28.54
C SER A 117 4.46 24.45 -28.36
N ILE A 118 3.75 23.35 -28.66
CA ILE A 118 2.30 23.31 -28.62
C ILE A 118 1.85 22.61 -27.34
N PHE A 119 1.32 23.41 -26.42
CA PHE A 119 0.67 22.90 -25.22
C PHE A 119 -0.82 22.63 -25.51
N CYS A 120 -1.19 21.36 -25.56
CA CYS A 120 -2.59 20.97 -25.64
C CYS A 120 -3.20 20.89 -24.24
N GLY A 121 -4.43 21.40 -24.10
CA GLY A 121 -5.17 21.31 -22.84
C GLY A 121 -5.40 19.87 -22.41
N LYS A 122 -5.83 19.67 -21.15
CA LYS A 122 -6.13 18.35 -20.60
C LYS A 122 -7.07 17.58 -21.53
N GLY A 123 -6.76 16.32 -21.80
CA GLY A 123 -7.57 15.46 -22.66
C GLY A 123 -7.35 15.66 -24.16
N SER A 124 -6.39 16.49 -24.55
CA SER A 124 -5.99 16.70 -25.94
C SER A 124 -4.51 16.39 -26.11
N TYR A 125 -4.10 16.04 -27.33
CA TYR A 125 -2.71 15.78 -27.67
C TYR A 125 -2.39 16.39 -29.04
N CYS A 126 -1.10 16.63 -29.31
CA CYS A 126 -0.70 17.26 -30.57
C CYS A 126 -0.41 16.21 -31.65
N VAL A 127 -0.94 16.45 -32.85
CA VAL A 127 -0.64 15.72 -34.09
C VAL A 127 -0.44 16.76 -35.19
N ASP A 128 0.68 16.67 -35.92
CA ASP A 128 1.00 17.55 -37.05
C ASP A 128 0.81 19.05 -36.76
N GLY A 129 1.30 19.49 -35.60
CA GLY A 129 1.22 20.90 -35.19
C GLY A 129 -0.17 21.38 -34.78
N LYS A 130 -1.13 20.47 -34.53
CA LYS A 130 -2.49 20.81 -34.11
C LYS A 130 -2.89 19.99 -32.88
N CYS A 131 -3.57 20.63 -31.94
CA CYS A 131 -4.20 19.91 -30.84
C CYS A 131 -5.46 19.20 -31.33
N VAL A 132 -5.49 17.89 -31.13
CA VAL A 132 -6.64 17.03 -31.38
C VAL A 132 -7.21 16.57 -30.05
N ASN A 133 -8.54 16.44 -30.01
CA ASN A 133 -9.24 15.96 -28.82
C ASN A 133 -9.08 14.44 -28.69
N GLY A 134 -8.57 13.98 -27.55
CA GLY A 134 -8.47 12.56 -27.23
C GLY A 134 -9.68 12.00 -26.47
N ILE A 135 -10.57 12.87 -25.97
CA ILE A 135 -11.81 12.48 -25.28
C ILE A 135 -12.82 11.99 -26.30
N GLY A 136 -13.50 10.88 -26.00
CA GLY A 136 -14.52 10.28 -26.86
C GLY A 136 -13.96 9.30 -27.91
N VAL A 137 -12.63 9.14 -27.98
CA VAL A 137 -11.97 8.19 -28.87
C VAL A 137 -12.20 6.75 -28.38
N ASP A 138 -12.49 5.81 -29.30
CA ASP A 138 -12.58 4.39 -28.96
C ASP A 138 -11.20 3.84 -28.59
N CYS A 139 -11.12 3.13 -27.47
CA CYS A 139 -9.88 2.62 -26.91
C CYS A 139 -9.91 1.11 -26.65
N ARG A 140 -10.76 0.37 -27.37
CA ARG A 140 -10.82 -1.10 -27.24
C ARG A 140 -9.55 -1.77 -27.74
N GLU A 141 -8.95 -1.18 -28.76
CA GLU A 141 -7.74 -1.70 -29.42
C GLU A 141 -6.50 -0.81 -29.16
N GLU A 142 -6.68 0.51 -29.03
CA GLU A 142 -5.59 1.47 -28.84
C GLU A 142 -5.61 2.18 -27.48
N ASN A 143 -4.43 2.58 -27.00
CA ASN A 143 -4.30 3.35 -25.76
C ASN A 143 -4.78 4.79 -25.95
N CYS A 144 -5.44 5.29 -24.91
CA CYS A 144 -5.82 6.69 -24.78
C CYS A 144 -4.60 7.62 -24.68
N ARG A 145 -4.67 8.78 -25.33
CA ARG A 145 -3.59 9.79 -25.40
C ARG A 145 -4.00 11.10 -24.73
N GLY A 146 -3.05 11.99 -24.50
CA GLY A 146 -3.35 13.32 -23.92
C GLY A 146 -3.78 13.27 -22.46
N GLY A 147 -3.28 12.28 -21.70
CA GLY A 147 -3.62 12.09 -20.28
C GLY A 147 -5.07 11.66 -20.06
N THR A 148 -5.68 10.98 -21.04
CA THR A 148 -7.00 10.35 -20.91
C THR A 148 -6.86 8.88 -20.52
N ALA A 149 -7.89 8.33 -19.89
CA ALA A 149 -7.97 6.92 -19.51
C ALA A 149 -9.12 6.22 -20.25
N CYS A 150 -8.95 4.93 -20.54
CA CYS A 150 -9.96 4.14 -21.23
C CYS A 150 -11.01 3.65 -20.23
N VAL A 151 -12.24 4.17 -20.31
CA VAL A 151 -13.34 3.76 -19.43
C VAL A 151 -14.50 3.30 -20.30
N ASN A 152 -14.96 2.07 -20.10
CA ASN A 152 -16.03 1.45 -20.90
C ASN A 152 -15.79 1.52 -22.43
N GLY A 153 -14.52 1.42 -22.85
CA GLY A 153 -14.12 1.46 -24.26
C GLY A 153 -14.04 2.86 -24.88
N VAL A 154 -14.16 3.92 -24.07
CA VAL A 154 -14.05 5.31 -24.54
C VAL A 154 -13.01 6.06 -23.70
N CYS A 155 -12.15 6.85 -24.36
CA CYS A 155 -11.20 7.73 -23.69
C CYS A 155 -11.91 8.89 -23.00
N VAL A 156 -11.68 9.02 -21.70
CA VAL A 156 -12.20 10.12 -20.88
C VAL A 156 -11.05 10.83 -20.17
N LEU A 157 -11.22 12.09 -19.80
CA LEU A 157 -10.28 12.73 -18.88
C LEU A 157 -10.12 11.86 -17.65
N ASP A 158 -8.88 11.57 -17.25
CA ASP A 158 -8.63 10.71 -16.09
C ASP A 158 -9.40 11.26 -14.87
N PRO A 159 -10.48 10.60 -14.41
CA PRO A 159 -11.27 11.06 -13.28
C PRO A 159 -10.52 10.87 -11.95
N CYS A 160 -9.40 10.14 -11.96
CA CYS A 160 -8.65 9.73 -10.77
C CYS A 160 -8.11 10.87 -9.88
N PRO A 161 -7.60 12.00 -10.39
CA PRO A 161 -6.91 12.97 -9.54
C PRO A 161 -7.79 13.70 -8.51
N ALA A 162 -9.12 13.51 -8.50
CA ALA A 162 -10.01 14.22 -7.56
C ALA A 162 -11.30 13.49 -7.10
N SER A 163 -11.52 12.20 -7.46
CA SER A 163 -12.90 11.66 -7.44
C SER A 163 -13.13 10.36 -6.66
N CYS A 164 -12.09 9.63 -6.26
CA CYS A 164 -12.33 8.37 -5.55
C CYS A 164 -12.52 8.59 -4.03
N PRO A 165 -13.53 7.96 -3.42
CA PRO A 165 -13.65 7.88 -1.96
C PRO A 165 -12.37 7.34 -1.32
N ALA A 166 -12.11 7.68 -0.05
CA ALA A 166 -10.87 7.37 0.64
C ALA A 166 -10.55 5.86 0.76
N ASP A 167 -11.54 5.00 0.59
CA ASP A 167 -11.42 3.54 0.60
C ASP A 167 -11.29 2.90 -0.79
N GLN A 168 -11.30 3.71 -1.84
CA GLN A 168 -11.16 3.29 -3.22
C GLN A 168 -9.82 3.73 -3.79
N SER A 169 -9.22 2.89 -4.61
CA SER A 169 -8.09 3.30 -5.45
C SER A 169 -8.58 3.53 -6.85
N CYS A 170 -7.97 4.53 -7.45
CA CYS A 170 -8.20 4.80 -8.84
C CYS A 170 -7.17 4.08 -9.69
N ARG A 171 -7.66 3.38 -10.70
CA ARG A 171 -6.79 2.77 -11.71
C ARG A 171 -7.37 3.00 -13.10
N LEU A 172 -6.63 3.76 -13.91
CA LEU A 172 -6.99 4.08 -15.30
C LEU A 172 -8.44 4.56 -15.41
N GLY A 173 -8.82 5.50 -14.55
CA GLY A 173 -10.14 6.13 -14.55
C GLY A 173 -11.28 5.33 -13.91
N GLU A 174 -11.01 4.16 -13.32
CA GLU A 174 -11.99 3.43 -12.52
C GLU A 174 -11.65 3.51 -11.03
N CYS A 175 -12.58 4.01 -10.21
CA CYS A 175 -12.51 3.86 -8.77
C CYS A 175 -13.04 2.48 -8.36
N ARG A 176 -12.24 1.71 -7.63
CA ARG A 176 -12.64 0.41 -7.08
C ARG A 176 -12.28 0.35 -5.60
N ILE A 177 -13.12 -0.34 -4.82
CA ILE A 177 -12.83 -0.64 -3.42
C ILE A 177 -11.51 -1.40 -3.36
N MET A 178 -10.61 -0.94 -2.50
CA MET A 178 -9.26 -1.50 -2.39
C MET A 178 -9.22 -2.90 -1.80
N GLU A 179 -10.16 -3.25 -0.92
CA GLU A 179 -10.26 -4.59 -0.34
C GLU A 179 -10.41 -5.64 -1.44
N GLY A 180 -9.48 -6.60 -1.49
CA GLY A 180 -9.50 -7.71 -2.43
C GLY A 180 -8.91 -7.39 -3.81
N LEU A 181 -8.42 -6.18 -4.07
CA LEU A 181 -7.74 -5.92 -5.35
C LEU A 181 -6.41 -6.69 -5.45
N PRO A 182 -6.06 -7.24 -6.63
CA PRO A 182 -4.79 -7.94 -6.81
C PRO A 182 -3.59 -6.99 -6.64
N CYS A 183 -2.56 -7.43 -5.93
CA CYS A 183 -1.35 -6.67 -5.63
C CYS A 183 -0.10 -7.54 -5.66
N VAL A 184 1.06 -6.91 -5.85
CA VAL A 184 2.38 -7.59 -5.84
C VAL A 184 3.22 -7.15 -4.64
N ALA A 185 3.21 -5.86 -4.28
CA ALA A 185 4.03 -5.34 -3.18
C ALA A 185 3.25 -4.40 -2.27
N GLU A 186 2.66 -3.34 -2.84
CA GLU A 186 2.06 -2.26 -2.05
C GLU A 186 0.63 -1.95 -2.50
N CYS A 187 -0.17 -1.51 -1.54
CA CYS A 187 -1.53 -1.04 -1.72
C CYS A 187 -1.59 0.40 -1.21
N SER A 188 -2.34 1.27 -1.88
CA SER A 188 -2.55 2.65 -1.44
C SER A 188 -3.46 2.72 -0.20
N GLY A 189 -3.35 3.80 0.59
CA GLY A 189 -4.22 4.04 1.75
C GLY A 189 -3.82 3.23 2.99
N PRO A 190 -4.76 2.84 3.87
CA PRO A 190 -4.52 1.97 5.01
C PRO A 190 -4.66 0.49 4.60
N TYR A 191 -4.06 0.08 3.48
CA TYR A 191 -4.19 -1.27 2.95
C TYR A 191 -2.81 -1.91 2.85
N THR A 192 -2.75 -3.19 3.18
CA THR A 192 -1.53 -3.99 3.10
C THR A 192 -1.75 -5.14 2.12
N CYS A 193 -0.79 -5.37 1.22
CA CYS A 193 -0.84 -6.51 0.33
C CYS A 193 -0.56 -7.79 1.12
N VAL A 194 -1.47 -8.76 1.12
CA VAL A 194 -1.33 -10.06 1.79
C VAL A 194 -1.84 -11.14 0.85
N ASP A 195 -1.03 -12.17 0.59
CA ASP A 195 -1.41 -13.29 -0.31
C ASP A 195 -1.88 -12.82 -1.70
N GLY A 196 -1.26 -11.77 -2.22
CA GLY A 196 -1.56 -11.21 -3.54
C GLY A 196 -2.81 -10.34 -3.60
N HIS A 197 -3.44 -10.02 -2.47
CA HIS A 197 -4.61 -9.16 -2.43
C HIS A 197 -4.48 -8.06 -1.38
N CYS A 198 -5.00 -6.87 -1.69
CA CYS A 198 -5.04 -5.76 -0.74
C CYS A 198 -6.03 -6.06 0.38
N ARG A 199 -5.58 -5.95 1.63
CA ARG A 199 -6.39 -6.11 2.85
C ARG A 199 -6.32 -4.85 3.70
N ARG A 200 -7.46 -4.38 4.19
CA ARG A 200 -7.54 -3.19 5.04
C ARG A 200 -6.80 -3.41 6.36
N ASN A 201 -5.91 -2.49 6.66
CA ASN A 201 -5.10 -2.42 7.86
C ASN A 201 -5.34 -1.08 8.58
N ASP A 202 -6.45 -0.99 9.29
CA ASP A 202 -6.83 0.17 10.08
C ASP A 202 -5.86 0.44 11.25
N CYS A 203 -4.94 -0.48 11.54
CA CYS A 203 -3.89 -0.29 12.54
C CYS A 203 -2.57 0.29 11.98
N GLU A 204 -2.37 0.33 10.66
CA GLU A 204 -1.09 0.74 10.03
C GLU A 204 -0.64 2.16 10.41
N ARG A 205 -1.60 3.07 10.67
CA ARG A 205 -1.32 4.47 11.03
C ARG A 205 -2.04 4.91 12.28
N ARG A 206 -2.64 3.98 13.02
CA ARG A 206 -3.41 4.29 14.21
C ARG A 206 -2.48 4.41 15.41
N VAL A 207 -2.59 5.53 16.12
CA VAL A 207 -1.80 5.83 17.31
C VAL A 207 -2.66 5.61 18.55
N CYS A 208 -2.24 4.71 19.42
CA CYS A 208 -2.91 4.37 20.68
C CYS A 208 -2.18 4.98 21.88
N GLN A 209 -2.87 5.06 23.02
CA GLN A 209 -2.28 5.61 24.24
C GLN A 209 -1.31 4.62 24.92
N LEU A 210 -0.60 5.11 25.93
CA LEU A 210 0.14 4.23 26.83
C LEU A 210 -0.83 3.22 27.49
N GLY A 211 -0.44 1.95 27.49
CA GLY A 211 -1.25 0.84 27.96
C GLY A 211 -2.28 0.29 26.97
N GLU A 212 -2.33 0.79 25.73
CA GLU A 212 -3.25 0.34 24.68
C GLU A 212 -2.53 -0.26 23.48
N ALA A 213 -3.20 -1.20 22.80
CA ALA A 213 -2.78 -1.81 21.54
C ALA A 213 -3.89 -1.67 20.49
N CYS A 214 -3.52 -1.67 19.20
CA CYS A 214 -4.50 -1.60 18.12
C CYS A 214 -4.95 -3.00 17.73
N GLU A 215 -6.23 -3.31 17.91
CA GLU A 215 -6.86 -4.58 17.52
C GLU A 215 -8.11 -4.23 16.68
N GLY A 216 -8.25 -4.82 15.49
CA GLY A 216 -9.44 -4.59 14.65
C GLY A 216 -9.66 -3.13 14.22
N GLY A 217 -8.59 -2.33 14.17
CA GLY A 217 -8.69 -0.89 13.88
C GLY A 217 -9.15 -0.04 15.06
N GLN A 218 -9.15 -0.55 16.29
CA GLN A 218 -9.50 0.22 17.47
C GLN A 218 -8.41 0.08 18.53
N CYS A 219 -8.21 1.13 19.33
CA CYS A 219 -7.29 1.09 20.45
C CYS A 219 -7.99 0.44 21.64
N HIS A 220 -7.43 -0.65 22.13
CA HIS A 220 -7.95 -1.36 23.28
C HIS A 220 -6.95 -1.33 24.43
N LYS A 221 -7.45 -1.11 25.65
CA LYS A 221 -6.64 -1.15 26.86
C LYS A 221 -6.15 -2.58 27.12
N VAL A 222 -4.83 -2.73 27.15
CA VAL A 222 -4.11 -3.97 27.45
C VAL A 222 -3.67 -4.00 28.91
N THR A 223 -3.23 -2.86 29.46
CA THR A 223 -2.79 -2.79 30.87
C THR A 223 -3.89 -3.27 31.83
N GLY A 224 -3.55 -4.21 32.70
CA GLY A 224 -4.48 -4.82 33.65
C GLY A 224 -5.27 -6.02 33.11
N ARG A 225 -5.15 -6.37 31.81
CA ARG A 225 -5.67 -7.65 31.31
C ARG A 225 -4.98 -8.81 32.02
N PHE A 226 -5.73 -9.87 32.28
CA PHE A 226 -5.17 -11.09 32.84
C PHE A 226 -4.17 -11.70 31.86
N CYS A 227 -3.02 -12.15 32.37
CA CYS A 227 -2.02 -12.82 31.58
C CYS A 227 -1.36 -13.97 32.35
N THR A 228 -0.88 -14.93 31.57
CA THR A 228 0.03 -15.99 32.02
C THR A 228 1.35 -15.93 31.26
N TRP A 229 1.32 -15.36 30.04
CA TRP A 229 2.50 -15.19 29.19
C TRP A 229 2.37 -13.91 28.35
N ALA A 230 3.21 -12.92 28.66
CA ALA A 230 3.11 -11.57 28.11
C ALA A 230 3.10 -11.51 26.57
N PRO A 231 3.98 -12.22 25.84
CA PRO A 231 4.02 -12.13 24.37
C PRO A 231 2.72 -12.52 23.66
N ARG A 232 1.92 -13.41 24.28
CA ARG A 232 0.63 -13.86 23.71
C ARG A 232 -0.55 -13.10 24.28
N ASP A 233 -0.54 -12.87 25.59
CA ASP A 233 -1.70 -12.34 26.30
C ASP A 233 -1.71 -10.80 26.33
N CYS A 234 -0.55 -10.17 26.20
CA CYS A 234 -0.37 -8.72 26.26
C CYS A 234 0.19 -8.11 24.96
N GLY A 235 0.95 -8.88 24.17
CA GLY A 235 1.62 -8.37 22.96
C GLY A 235 3.00 -7.77 23.24
N HIS A 236 3.63 -7.21 22.20
CA HIS A 236 5.00 -6.69 22.28
C HIS A 236 5.09 -5.41 23.14
N ALA A 237 6.22 -5.21 23.82
CA ALA A 237 6.43 -4.10 24.75
C ALA A 237 5.48 -4.06 25.97
N PHE A 238 4.89 -5.20 26.33
CA PHE A 238 4.25 -5.43 27.62
C PHE A 238 4.96 -6.54 28.39
N SER A 239 4.82 -6.53 29.71
CA SER A 239 5.23 -7.63 30.60
C SER A 239 4.03 -8.19 31.34
N CYS A 240 4.11 -9.45 31.76
CA CYS A 240 3.11 -10.08 32.60
C CYS A 240 3.63 -10.12 34.03
N LYS A 241 3.08 -9.27 34.89
CA LYS A 241 3.48 -9.15 36.30
C LYS A 241 2.25 -9.34 37.17
N ASP A 242 2.35 -10.22 38.16
CA ASP A 242 1.22 -10.53 39.06
C ASP A 242 -0.06 -10.93 38.30
N ASN A 243 0.11 -11.70 37.22
CA ASN A 243 -0.93 -12.09 36.26
C ASN A 243 -1.64 -10.92 35.57
N GLN A 244 -1.03 -9.75 35.52
CA GLN A 244 -1.56 -8.58 34.82
C GLN A 244 -0.56 -8.06 33.79
N CYS A 245 -1.09 -7.64 32.64
CA CYS A 245 -0.30 -6.95 31.63
C CYS A 245 0.12 -5.57 32.15
N VAL A 246 1.42 -5.28 32.08
CA VAL A 246 2.02 -4.00 32.46
C VAL A 246 2.82 -3.46 31.28
N ASP A 247 2.53 -2.23 30.87
CA ASP A 247 3.23 -1.55 29.78
C ASP A 247 4.70 -1.33 30.16
N LEU A 248 5.62 -1.72 29.28
CA LEU A 248 7.06 -1.48 29.47
C LEU A 248 7.49 -0.09 29.01
N LEU A 249 6.61 0.64 28.32
CA LEU A 249 6.83 2.05 28.01
C LEU A 249 6.48 2.91 29.22
N THR A 250 7.45 3.69 29.69
CA THR A 250 7.23 4.68 30.74
C THR A 250 6.70 5.99 30.16
N PRO A 251 5.72 6.64 30.80
CA PRO A 251 5.52 8.08 30.65
C PRO A 251 6.84 8.77 31.07
N ALA A 252 7.22 9.86 30.41
CA ALA A 252 8.36 10.66 30.85
C ALA A 252 8.00 11.18 32.23
N ALA A 253 8.73 10.68 33.22
CA ALA A 253 8.71 11.25 34.53
C ALA A 253 9.14 12.71 34.38
N THR A 254 8.27 13.62 34.83
CA THR A 254 8.64 14.97 35.22
C THR A 254 9.89 14.85 36.07
N ILE A 255 11.02 15.36 35.59
CA ILE A 255 12.27 15.42 36.33
C ILE A 255 11.95 16.09 37.68
N PRO A 256 12.13 15.41 38.84
CA PRO A 256 12.03 16.10 40.12
C PRO A 256 13.13 17.16 40.19
N PRO A 257 12.87 18.38 40.67
CA PRO A 257 13.89 19.41 40.75
C PRO A 257 15.06 18.89 41.59
N HIS A 258 16.25 18.88 40.98
CA HIS A 258 17.53 18.64 41.62
C HIS A 258 17.63 19.53 42.87
N GLN A 259 17.74 18.93 44.05
CA GLN A 259 18.21 19.65 45.23
C GLN A 259 19.71 19.90 45.05
N ASP A 260 20.07 21.17 44.90
CA ASP A 260 21.44 21.66 44.93
C ASP A 260 22.14 21.21 46.22
N ASN A 261 23.15 20.35 46.08
CA ASN A 261 24.08 20.05 47.16
C ASN A 261 25.05 21.23 47.31
N GLN A 262 24.98 21.89 48.47
CA GLN A 262 25.94 22.89 48.93
C GLN A 262 27.37 22.31 48.89
N LEU A 263 28.26 22.97 48.14
CA LEU A 263 29.70 22.75 48.26
C LEU A 263 30.24 23.47 49.50
N SER A 264 30.81 22.68 50.41
CA SER A 264 31.66 23.14 51.50
C SER A 264 33.00 23.59 50.91
N ASN A 265 33.30 24.89 50.95
CA ASN A 265 34.62 25.42 50.63
C ASN A 265 35.54 25.29 51.85
N LYS A 266 36.70 24.67 51.64
CA LYS A 266 37.92 24.87 52.44
C LYS A 266 38.71 26.01 51.82
#